data_AF-A0A8X6JLZ5-F1
#
_entry.id   AF-A0A8X6JLZ5-F1
#
_cell.length_a   1.000
_cell.length_b   1.000
_cell.length_c   1.000
_cell.angle_alpha   90.00
_cell.angle_beta   90.00
_cell.angle_gamma   90.00
#
_symmetry.space_group_name_H-M   'P 1'
#
loop_
_entity.id
_entity.type
_entity.pdbx_description
1 polymer ?
#
loop_
_entity_poly.entity_id
_entity_poly.type
_entity_poly.pdbx_seq_one_letter_code
_entity_poly.pdbx_strand_id
1 'polypeptide(L)'
;MKGMRDNKGPITSSALNKRMKKFEATGSLASHLRSGRPSTAVAVSTTVEKKVQSMSAVAAHGECSAREISRQTGVSYGSVWRALRITLRRYPYKLQHNQELKPPDFDSRVDFANLVLNKMKEQHDWLHSVLWTDKRISHSLVL
;
A
#
# COMPACT_ATOMS: atom_id res chain seq x y z
N MET A 1 50.07 29.70 -34.77
CA MET A 1 49.09 30.74 -34.35
C MET A 1 47.93 30.06 -33.64
N LYS A 2 47.75 30.33 -32.35
CA LYS A 2 46.74 29.71 -31.48
C LYS A 2 45.46 30.55 -31.58
N GLY A 3 44.41 30.00 -32.20
CA GLY A 3 43.15 30.73 -32.43
C GLY A 3 42.57 31.26 -31.12
N MET A 4 42.38 32.58 -31.04
CA MET A 4 41.65 33.26 -29.98
C MET A 4 40.24 32.67 -29.92
N ARG A 5 39.87 32.14 -28.76
CA ARG A 5 38.50 31.69 -28.49
C ARG A 5 37.63 32.95 -28.39
N ASP A 6 36.60 33.03 -29.20
CA ASP A 6 35.66 34.15 -29.22
C ASP A 6 35.20 34.53 -27.80
N ASN A 7 35.26 35.82 -27.50
CA ASN A 7 34.70 36.48 -26.32
C ASN A 7 33.17 36.30 -26.26
N LYS A 8 32.68 35.08 -25.98
CA LYS A 8 31.27 34.85 -25.72
C LYS A 8 31.02 35.10 -24.23
N GLY A 9 30.28 36.17 -23.94
CA GLY A 9 29.72 36.40 -22.61
C GLY A 9 28.86 35.20 -22.14
N PRO A 10 28.42 35.19 -20.88
CA PRO A 10 27.77 34.03 -20.25
C PRO A 10 26.48 33.57 -20.94
N ILE A 11 25.88 34.42 -21.79
CA ILE A 11 24.72 34.08 -22.60
C ILE A 11 24.89 34.61 -24.02
N THR A 12 24.48 33.82 -25.01
CA THR A 12 24.48 34.23 -26.42
C THR A 12 23.27 35.12 -26.72
N SER A 13 23.42 36.13 -27.57
CA SER A 13 22.32 37.03 -28.00
C SER A 13 21.09 36.27 -28.53
N SER A 14 21.33 35.18 -29.28
CA SER A 14 20.28 34.29 -29.77
C SER A 14 19.51 33.58 -28.66
N ALA A 15 20.18 33.20 -27.56
CA ALA A 15 19.54 32.58 -26.40
C ALA A 15 18.69 33.60 -25.61
N LEU A 16 19.15 34.85 -25.53
CA LEU A 16 18.41 35.95 -24.91
C LEU A 16 17.13 36.27 -25.70
N ASN A 17 17.22 36.41 -27.03
CA ASN A 17 16.07 36.62 -27.90
C ASN A 17 15.04 35.48 -27.82
N LYS A 18 15.49 34.22 -27.72
CA LYS A 18 14.58 33.08 -27.50
C LYS A 18 13.85 33.17 -26.15
N ARG A 19 14.53 33.63 -25.09
CA ARG A 19 13.91 33.83 -23.78
C ARG A 19 12.91 35.00 -23.79
N MET A 20 13.23 36.11 -24.45
CA MET A 20 12.30 37.24 -24.62
C MET A 20 11.03 36.81 -25.38
N LYS A 21 11.16 36.17 -26.54
CA LYS A 21 10.00 35.65 -27.29
C LYS A 21 9.15 34.67 -26.48
N LYS A 22 9.79 33.79 -25.71
CA LYS A 22 9.10 32.86 -24.82
C LYS A 22 8.31 33.61 -23.74
N PHE A 23 8.92 34.62 -23.15
CA PHE A 23 8.29 35.46 -22.12
C PHE A 23 7.11 36.26 -22.69
N GLU A 24 7.26 36.87 -23.86
CA GLU A 24 6.17 37.56 -24.56
C GLU A 24 4.99 36.63 -24.85
N ALA A 25 5.26 35.38 -25.23
CA ALA A 25 4.21 34.41 -25.55
C ALA A 25 3.52 33.77 -24.32
N THR A 26 4.26 33.50 -23.24
CA THR A 26 3.77 32.69 -22.10
C THR A 26 3.65 33.49 -20.79
N GLY A 27 4.20 34.71 -20.74
CA GLY A 27 4.34 35.50 -19.51
C GLY A 27 5.32 34.90 -18.48
N SER A 28 6.05 33.83 -18.83
CA SER A 28 6.88 33.08 -17.89
C SER A 28 8.20 32.62 -18.50
N LEU A 29 9.28 32.79 -17.74
CA LEU A 29 10.59 32.23 -18.07
C LEU A 29 10.74 30.76 -17.62
N ALA A 30 9.82 30.24 -16.81
CA ALA A 30 9.88 28.88 -16.24
C ALA A 30 9.96 27.81 -17.34
N SER A 31 10.79 26.78 -17.14
CA SER A 31 10.93 25.70 -18.13
C SER A 31 9.59 25.01 -18.38
N HIS A 32 9.27 24.71 -19.65
CA HIS A 32 8.10 23.89 -19.95
C HIS A 32 8.28 22.50 -19.35
N LEU A 33 7.15 21.89 -18.97
CA LEU A 33 7.11 20.49 -18.62
C LEU A 33 7.63 19.69 -19.82
N ARG A 34 8.68 18.92 -19.60
CA ARG A 34 9.22 18.04 -20.64
C ARG A 34 8.24 16.89 -20.80
N SER A 35 7.85 16.62 -22.05
CA SER A 35 7.23 15.34 -22.41
C SER A 35 8.24 14.23 -22.13
N GLY A 36 8.11 13.58 -20.96
CA GLY A 36 8.92 12.42 -20.59
C GLY A 36 8.47 11.16 -21.34
N ARG A 37 9.11 10.03 -21.03
CA ARG A 37 8.66 8.71 -21.52
C ARG A 37 7.24 8.42 -20.99
N PRO A 38 6.31 7.92 -21.82
CA PRO A 38 4.99 7.50 -21.36
C PRO A 38 5.10 6.49 -20.22
N SER A 39 4.32 6.71 -19.17
CA SER A 39 4.32 5.83 -18.00
C SER A 39 3.60 4.53 -18.31
N THR A 40 4.30 3.40 -18.20
CA THR A 40 3.68 2.06 -18.22
C THR A 40 3.05 1.67 -16.88
N ALA A 41 3.09 2.56 -15.88
CA ALA A 41 2.69 2.24 -14.51
C ALA A 41 1.23 1.76 -14.40
N VAL A 42 0.31 2.36 -15.16
CA VAL A 42 -1.12 2.01 -15.12
C VAL A 42 -1.37 0.61 -15.66
N ALA A 43 -0.86 0.30 -16.86
CA ALA A 43 -0.97 -1.03 -17.46
C ALA A 43 -0.32 -2.13 -16.59
N VAL A 44 0.86 -1.82 -16.02
CA VAL A 44 1.54 -2.74 -15.10
C VAL A 44 0.74 -2.92 -13.82
N SER A 45 0.18 -1.85 -13.22
CA SER A 45 -0.62 -1.97 -12.01
C SER A 45 -1.88 -2.79 -12.20
N THR A 46 -2.58 -2.63 -13.33
CA THR A 46 -3.78 -3.43 -13.62
C THR A 46 -3.43 -4.91 -13.79
N THR A 47 -2.30 -5.22 -14.44
CA THR A 47 -1.83 -6.61 -14.59
C THR A 47 -1.47 -7.22 -13.24
N VAL A 48 -0.74 -6.47 -12.40
CA VAL A 48 -0.36 -6.88 -11.06
C VAL A 48 -1.58 -7.08 -10.16
N GLU A 49 -2.55 -6.17 -10.19
CA GLU A 49 -3.76 -6.23 -9.37
C GLU A 49 -4.62 -7.45 -9.69
N LYS A 50 -4.90 -7.69 -10.97
CA LYS A 50 -5.63 -8.90 -11.41
C LYS A 50 -4.94 -10.16 -10.91
N LYS A 51 -3.61 -10.18 -10.95
CA LYS A 51 -2.86 -11.35 -10.52
C LYS A 51 -2.90 -11.54 -9.01
N VAL A 52 -2.71 -10.48 -8.24
CA VAL A 52 -2.87 -10.49 -6.77
C VAL A 52 -4.24 -11.06 -6.40
N GLN A 53 -5.31 -10.55 -7.02
CA GLN A 53 -6.67 -11.01 -6.73
C GLN A 53 -6.86 -12.50 -7.01
N SER A 54 -6.36 -12.98 -8.16
CA SER A 54 -6.45 -14.41 -8.51
C SER A 54 -5.69 -15.31 -7.55
N MET A 55 -4.54 -14.86 -7.04
CA MET A 55 -3.68 -15.64 -6.16
C MET A 55 -4.18 -15.64 -4.72
N SER A 56 -4.57 -14.47 -4.22
CA SER A 56 -5.14 -14.33 -2.88
C SER A 56 -6.49 -15.05 -2.75
N ALA A 57 -7.26 -15.22 -3.82
CA ALA A 57 -8.50 -15.99 -3.78
C ALA A 57 -8.27 -17.50 -3.54
N VAL A 58 -7.10 -18.03 -3.89
CA VAL A 58 -6.75 -19.44 -3.74
C VAL A 58 -5.99 -19.71 -2.43
N ALA A 59 -5.25 -18.72 -1.93
CA ALA A 59 -4.48 -18.85 -0.71
C ALA A 59 -5.40 -18.89 0.53
N ALA A 60 -5.10 -19.80 1.47
CA ALA A 60 -5.87 -20.00 2.69
C ALA A 60 -6.03 -18.71 3.52
N HIS A 61 -5.00 -17.87 3.56
CA HIS A 61 -5.01 -16.61 4.29
C HIS A 61 -4.91 -15.39 3.37
N GLY A 62 -5.20 -15.56 2.08
CA GLY A 62 -5.10 -14.48 1.10
C GLY A 62 -3.68 -13.99 0.83
N GLU A 63 -2.66 -14.74 1.25
CA GLU A 63 -1.27 -14.34 1.09
C GLU A 63 -0.77 -14.45 -0.35
N CYS A 64 0.09 -13.51 -0.73
CA CYS A 64 0.73 -13.52 -2.04
C CYS A 64 2.09 -12.81 -1.97
N SER A 65 3.09 -13.38 -2.62
CA SER A 65 4.45 -12.85 -2.68
C SER A 65 4.64 -11.94 -3.89
N ALA A 66 5.24 -10.76 -3.70
CA ALA A 66 5.62 -9.87 -4.80
C ALA A 66 6.59 -10.54 -5.80
N ARG A 67 7.44 -11.47 -5.32
CA ARG A 67 8.33 -12.25 -6.20
C ARG A 67 7.55 -13.27 -7.04
N GLU A 68 6.53 -13.87 -6.43
CA GLU A 68 5.66 -14.82 -7.12
C GLU A 68 4.87 -14.12 -8.23
N ILE A 69 4.28 -12.96 -7.92
CA ILE A 69 3.58 -12.13 -8.91
C ILE A 69 4.51 -11.74 -10.05
N SER A 70 5.75 -11.35 -9.75
CA SER A 70 6.76 -11.03 -10.76
C SER A 70 7.03 -12.21 -11.69
N ARG A 71 7.22 -13.42 -11.14
CA ARG A 71 7.45 -14.63 -11.93
C ARG A 71 6.26 -14.98 -12.82
N GLN A 72 5.04 -14.87 -12.31
CA GLN A 72 3.83 -15.27 -13.04
C GLN A 72 3.37 -14.22 -14.07
N THR A 73 3.70 -12.94 -13.88
CA THR A 73 3.33 -11.85 -14.81
C THR A 73 4.43 -11.46 -15.78
N GLY A 74 5.68 -11.91 -15.55
CA GLY A 74 6.86 -11.45 -16.29
C GLY A 74 7.27 -10.00 -16.01
N VAL A 75 6.55 -9.30 -15.12
CA VAL A 75 6.88 -7.93 -14.71
C VAL A 75 8.06 -7.97 -13.74
N SER A 76 9.00 -7.04 -13.90
CA SER A 76 10.14 -6.96 -12.97
C SER A 76 9.69 -6.78 -11.51
N TYR A 77 10.42 -7.37 -10.56
CA TYR A 77 10.10 -7.27 -9.14
C TYR A 77 9.96 -5.81 -8.66
N GLY A 78 10.85 -4.91 -9.12
CA GLY A 78 10.78 -3.48 -8.77
C GLY A 78 9.51 -2.81 -9.29
N SER A 79 9.08 -3.15 -10.50
CA SER A 79 7.80 -2.67 -11.06
C SER A 79 6.60 -3.22 -10.30
N VAL A 80 6.61 -4.51 -9.92
CA VAL A 80 5.57 -5.11 -9.07
C VAL A 80 5.51 -4.39 -7.72
N TRP A 81 6.66 -4.18 -7.07
CA TRP A 81 6.72 -3.49 -5.79
C TRP A 81 6.20 -2.05 -5.88
N ARG A 82 6.57 -1.31 -6.92
CA ARG A 82 6.05 0.06 -7.15
C ARG A 82 4.55 0.03 -7.43
N ALA A 83 4.06 -0.91 -8.24
CA ALA A 83 2.64 -1.06 -8.51
C ALA A 83 1.87 -1.34 -7.22
N LEU A 84 2.32 -2.29 -6.40
CA LEU A 84 1.69 -2.62 -5.11
C LEU A 84 1.72 -1.43 -4.15
N ARG A 85 2.89 -0.80 -3.93
CA ARG A 85 3.09 0.16 -2.84
C ARG A 85 2.65 1.59 -3.19
N ILE A 86 2.90 2.02 -4.42
CA ILE A 86 2.70 3.42 -4.85
C ILE A 86 1.35 3.57 -5.53
N THR A 87 1.02 2.70 -6.49
CA THR A 87 -0.19 2.83 -7.31
C THR A 87 -1.40 2.21 -6.62
N LEU A 88 -1.29 0.95 -6.19
CA LEU A 88 -2.40 0.16 -5.62
C LEU A 88 -2.55 0.34 -4.10
N ARG A 89 -1.58 1.00 -3.44
CA ARG A 89 -1.57 1.24 -1.99
C ARG A 89 -1.83 -0.03 -1.17
N ARG A 90 -1.24 -1.16 -1.57
CA ARG A 90 -1.24 -2.43 -0.84
C ARG A 90 0.00 -2.54 0.03
N TYR A 91 -0.21 -2.79 1.31
CA TYR A 91 0.83 -2.85 2.33
C TYR A 91 0.87 -4.28 2.89
N PRO A 92 2.07 -4.91 3.01
CA PRO A 92 2.17 -6.20 3.68
C PRO A 92 1.66 -6.08 5.11
N TYR A 93 0.73 -6.95 5.49
CA TYR A 93 0.22 -7.07 6.85
C TYR A 93 0.61 -8.44 7.39
N LYS A 94 1.06 -8.49 8.64
CA LYS A 94 1.38 -9.76 9.32
C LYS A 94 0.15 -10.18 10.11
N LEU A 95 -0.49 -11.27 9.69
CA LEU A 95 -1.54 -11.90 10.48
C LEU A 95 -0.89 -12.54 11.71
N GLN A 96 -1.29 -12.11 12.91
CA GLN A 96 -0.88 -12.75 14.16
C GLN A 96 -1.92 -13.80 14.53
N HIS A 97 -1.50 -15.06 14.60
CA HIS A 97 -2.36 -16.14 15.08
C HIS A 97 -2.15 -16.29 16.59
N ASN A 98 -3.03 -15.69 17.39
CA ASN A 98 -2.85 -15.66 18.85
C ASN A 98 -3.38 -16.93 19.55
N GLN A 99 -4.38 -17.61 18.98
CA GLN A 99 -4.93 -18.89 19.49
C GLN A 99 -5.55 -19.69 18.34
N GLU A 100 -5.20 -20.97 18.23
CA GLU A 100 -5.84 -21.89 17.30
C GLU A 100 -7.28 -22.18 17.74
N LEU A 101 -8.24 -21.92 16.85
CA LEU A 101 -9.64 -22.28 17.03
C LEU A 101 -9.82 -23.74 16.65
N LYS A 102 -10.20 -24.58 17.61
CA LYS A 102 -10.55 -25.97 17.32
C LYS A 102 -11.92 -26.01 16.63
N PRO A 103 -12.20 -27.01 15.77
CA PRO A 103 -13.50 -27.16 15.13
C PRO A 103 -14.73 -27.02 16.06
N PRO A 104 -14.78 -27.63 17.27
CA PRO A 104 -15.93 -27.47 18.17
C PRO A 104 -16.03 -26.09 18.84
N ASP A 105 -14.98 -25.27 18.81
CA ASP A 105 -14.99 -23.95 19.42
C ASP A 105 -15.91 -23.00 18.67
N PHE A 106 -16.11 -23.21 17.35
CA PHE A 106 -16.97 -22.35 16.54
C PHE A 106 -18.41 -22.40 17.03
N ASP A 107 -18.99 -23.60 17.09
CA ASP A 107 -20.38 -23.81 17.54
C ASP A 107 -20.57 -23.30 18.97
N SER A 108 -19.64 -23.64 19.87
CA SER A 108 -19.69 -23.21 21.28
C SER A 108 -19.69 -21.68 21.42
N ARG A 109 -18.92 -20.98 20.59
CA ARG A 109 -18.85 -19.50 20.59
C ARG A 109 -20.11 -18.88 20.00
N VAL A 110 -20.67 -19.47 18.95
CA VAL A 110 -21.92 -19.01 18.32
C VAL A 110 -23.08 -19.17 19.31
N ASP A 111 -23.18 -20.31 19.97
CA ASP A 111 -24.22 -20.58 20.97
C ASP A 111 -24.14 -19.60 22.13
N PHE A 112 -22.93 -19.36 22.66
CA PHE A 112 -22.72 -18.37 23.70
C PHE A 112 -23.10 -16.95 23.25
N ALA A 113 -22.70 -16.53 22.05
CA ALA A 113 -23.04 -15.21 21.51
C ALA A 113 -24.55 -15.03 21.35
N ASN A 114 -25.24 -16.05 20.85
CA ASN A 114 -26.70 -16.06 20.71
C ASN A 114 -27.40 -16.00 22.08
N LEU A 115 -26.90 -16.75 23.05
CA LEU A 115 -27.41 -16.74 24.43
C LEU A 115 -27.30 -15.33 25.05
N VAL A 116 -26.13 -14.71 24.97
CA VAL A 116 -25.90 -13.34 25.47
C VAL A 116 -26.80 -12.35 24.74
N LEU A 117 -26.92 -12.44 23.42
CA LEU A 117 -27.76 -11.55 22.61
C LEU A 117 -29.23 -11.64 23.01
N ASN A 118 -29.75 -12.86 23.23
CA ASN A 118 -31.13 -13.07 23.65
C ASN A 118 -31.37 -12.51 25.06
N LYS A 119 -30.42 -12.70 25.99
CA LYS A 119 -30.50 -12.14 27.34
C LYS A 119 -30.55 -10.62 27.35
N MET A 120 -29.77 -9.97 26.49
CA MET A 120 -29.81 -8.52 26.33
C MET A 120 -31.12 -8.01 25.72
N LYS A 121 -31.79 -8.81 24.88
CA LYS A 121 -33.13 -8.47 24.34
C LYS A 121 -34.23 -8.62 25.38
N GLU A 122 -34.15 -9.64 26.21
CA GLU A 122 -35.13 -9.89 27.29
C GLU A 122 -35.02 -8.86 28.41
N GLN A 123 -33.79 -8.51 28.80
CA GLN A 123 -33.51 -7.58 29.89
C GLN A 123 -32.39 -6.63 29.46
N HIS A 124 -32.76 -5.37 29.22
CA HIS A 124 -31.85 -4.31 28.75
C HIS A 124 -30.61 -4.15 29.65
N ASP A 125 -30.77 -4.27 30.97
CA ASP A 125 -29.69 -4.03 31.94
C ASP A 125 -28.98 -5.32 32.39
N TRP A 126 -29.25 -6.47 31.76
CA TRP A 126 -28.71 -7.76 32.19
C TRP A 126 -27.17 -7.75 32.25
N LEU A 127 -26.51 -7.10 31.30
CA LEU A 127 -25.04 -7.05 31.25
C LEU A 127 -24.43 -6.36 32.49
N HIS A 128 -25.15 -5.41 33.09
CA HIS A 128 -24.71 -4.74 34.33
C HIS A 128 -24.85 -5.61 35.58
N SER A 129 -25.61 -6.71 35.49
CA SER A 129 -25.76 -7.68 36.58
C SER A 129 -24.69 -8.79 36.54
N VAL A 130 -23.89 -8.86 35.48
CA VAL A 130 -22.85 -9.89 35.31
C VAL A 130 -21.51 -9.41 35.88
N LEU A 131 -20.98 -10.15 36.85
CA LEU A 131 -19.62 -9.97 37.35
C LEU A 131 -18.64 -10.87 36.59
N TRP A 132 -17.71 -10.27 35.84
CA TRP A 132 -16.67 -10.99 35.11
C TRP A 132 -15.40 -11.12 35.96
N THR A 133 -14.80 -12.31 35.99
CA THR A 133 -13.52 -12.55 36.67
C THR A 133 -12.55 -13.26 35.74
N ASP A 134 -11.31 -12.80 35.67
CA ASP A 134 -10.22 -13.50 34.99
C ASP A 134 -9.10 -13.79 35.99
N LYS A 135 -8.57 -15.03 35.98
CA LYS A 135 -7.47 -15.43 36.84
C LYS A 135 -6.17 -15.32 36.07
N ARG A 136 -5.40 -14.28 36.35
CA ARG A 136 -4.04 -14.15 35.83
C ARG A 136 -3.02 -14.79 36.78
N ILE A 137 -2.35 -15.85 36.32
CA ILE A 137 -1.21 -16.41 37.05
C ILE A 137 -0.05 -15.40 36.97
N SER A 138 0.33 -14.82 38.10
CA SER A 138 1.49 -13.92 38.18
C SER A 138 2.67 -14.73 38.74
N HIS A 139 3.72 -14.89 37.95
CA HIS A 139 4.96 -15.50 38.43
C HIS A 139 5.73 -14.47 39.26
N SER A 140 5.72 -14.63 40.58
CA SER A 140 6.64 -13.94 41.48
C SER A 140 7.97 -14.69 41.49
N LEU A 141 9.01 -14.15 40.87
CA LEU A 141 10.37 -14.59 41.14
C LEU A 141 10.72 -14.17 42.57
N VAL A 142 10.97 -15.17 43.43
CA VAL A 142 11.76 -14.99 44.65
C VAL A 142 13.19 -14.72 44.18
N LEU A 143 13.75 -13.56 44.56
CA LEU A 143 15.16 -13.20 44.35
C LEU A 143 16.07 -14.03 45.25
#